data_AF-A0A2D8MIG7-F1
#
_entry.id   AF-A0A2D8MIG7-F1
#
_cell.length_a   1.000
_cell.length_b   1.000
_cell.length_c   1.000
_cell.angle_alpha   90.00
_cell.angle_beta   90.00
_cell.angle_gamma   90.00
#
_symmetry.space_group_name_H-M   'P 1'
#
loop_
_entity.id
_entity.type
_entity.pdbx_description
1 polymer ?
#
loop_
_entity_poly.entity_id
_entity_poly.type
_entity_poly.pdbx_seq_one_letter_code
_entity_poly.pdbx_strand_id
1 'polypeptide(L)'
;RTPQSLYIAVSEDHIATLAPLLRLMFADLIASIRLNEPGPDEPWPVMMMIDEFQQMGAMPYLERAIHSLASYGGRVAMIAQSLASLDRIYGPEGRESLENGAGLKLYITPRDQRTVKEVSAAVGSTTREAVTRMYGRNKGFLGATSTSARLEERPLLSETEARLMDPDEVIILASPQHPIKASRIKYYDDPFFKNMLARQEGKPFPYPPSVQVVGPWGGDGGDEAGADEQEKPAERAPVRDRSQRREARAMSVMAMEAGRGQPEPETLEREAAVPKEWEAAIDRQEDFIEELLGG
;
A
#
# COMPACT_ATOMS: atom_id res chain seq x y z
N ARG A 1 24.14 -20.71 19.52
CA ARG A 1 24.35 -19.53 18.65
C ARG A 1 23.21 -18.54 18.94
N THR A 2 23.48 -17.24 19.07
CA THR A 2 22.45 -16.22 19.26
C THR A 2 22.11 -15.58 17.92
N PRO A 3 20.83 -15.40 17.57
CA PRO A 3 20.45 -14.72 16.34
C PRO A 3 20.93 -13.26 16.38
N GLN A 4 21.42 -12.78 15.25
CA GLN A 4 21.92 -11.42 15.08
C GLN A 4 21.11 -10.69 14.01
N SER A 5 21.03 -9.37 14.13
CA SER A 5 20.39 -8.51 13.15
C SER A 5 21.36 -7.41 12.74
N LEU A 6 21.55 -7.26 11.43
CA LEU A 6 22.39 -6.22 10.83
C LEU A 6 21.47 -5.16 10.21
N TYR A 7 21.60 -3.92 10.66
CA TYR A 7 20.87 -2.78 10.11
C TYR A 7 21.83 -1.91 9.32
N ILE A 8 21.48 -1.65 8.06
CA ILE A 8 22.27 -0.80 7.17
C ILE A 8 21.41 0.43 6.88
N ALA A 9 21.73 1.51 7.57
CA ALA A 9 21.05 2.79 7.42
C ALA A 9 21.85 3.68 6.47
N VAL A 10 21.24 4.06 5.36
CA VAL A 10 21.82 4.97 4.37
C VAL A 10 20.83 6.13 4.20
N SER A 11 21.33 7.36 4.24
CA SER A 11 20.52 8.55 3.93
C SER A 11 20.00 8.45 2.50
N GLU A 12 18.75 8.87 2.26
CA GLU A 12 18.12 8.83 0.93
C GLU A 12 19.00 9.44 -0.16
N ASP A 13 19.67 10.56 0.14
CA ASP A 13 20.56 11.29 -0.78
C ASP A 13 21.79 10.47 -1.21
N HIS A 14 22.22 9.50 -0.40
CA HIS A 14 23.41 8.70 -0.64
C HIS A 14 23.11 7.30 -1.19
N ILE A 15 21.86 6.86 -1.22
CA ILE A 15 21.50 5.50 -1.65
C ILE A 15 21.96 5.25 -3.09
N ALA A 16 21.69 6.18 -4.01
CA ALA A 16 22.09 6.03 -5.41
C ALA A 16 23.61 5.90 -5.58
N THR A 17 24.39 6.68 -4.82
CA THR A 17 25.86 6.65 -4.85
C THR A 17 26.41 5.37 -4.24
N LEU A 18 25.80 4.87 -3.16
CA LEU A 18 26.22 3.65 -2.46
C LEU A 18 25.61 2.36 -3.03
N ALA A 19 24.66 2.48 -3.97
CA ALA A 19 23.99 1.33 -4.59
C ALA A 19 24.96 0.27 -5.13
N PRO A 20 26.08 0.60 -5.82
CA PRO A 20 27.04 -0.43 -6.25
C PRO A 20 27.65 -1.23 -5.09
N LEU A 21 27.97 -0.57 -3.98
CA LEU A 21 28.54 -1.21 -2.78
C LEU A 21 27.50 -2.11 -2.11
N LEU A 22 26.28 -1.61 -1.92
CA LEU A 22 25.18 -2.39 -1.34
C LEU A 22 24.86 -3.62 -2.19
N ARG A 23 24.80 -3.45 -3.52
CA ARG A 23 24.60 -4.56 -4.46
C ARG A 23 25.67 -5.62 -4.34
N LEU A 24 26.94 -5.22 -4.25
CA LEU A 24 28.06 -6.15 -4.08
C LEU A 24 27.93 -6.95 -2.78
N MET A 25 27.64 -6.26 -1.68
CA MET A 25 27.45 -6.87 -0.37
C MET A 25 26.27 -7.87 -0.36
N PHE A 26 25.14 -7.52 -0.97
CA PHE A 26 24.02 -8.47 -1.10
C PHE A 26 24.37 -9.66 -2.01
N ALA A 27 25.08 -9.43 -3.11
CA ALA A 27 25.52 -10.51 -3.99
C ALA A 27 26.44 -11.48 -3.25
N ASP A 28 27.40 -10.96 -2.47
CA ASP A 28 28.31 -11.76 -1.64
C ASP A 28 27.57 -12.51 -0.53
N LEU A 29 26.62 -11.86 0.16
CA LEU A 29 25.78 -12.50 1.17
C LEU A 29 24.97 -13.67 0.59
N ILE A 30 24.32 -13.45 -0.56
CA ILE A 30 23.56 -14.50 -1.25
C ILE A 30 24.49 -15.62 -1.69
N ALA A 31 25.67 -15.30 -2.21
CA ALA A 31 26.65 -16.31 -2.61
C ALA A 31 27.12 -17.14 -1.40
N SER A 32 27.37 -16.50 -0.27
CA SER A 32 27.79 -17.14 0.98
C SER A 32 26.72 -18.08 1.52
N ILE A 33 25.45 -17.64 1.57
CA ILE A 33 24.32 -18.49 1.99
C ILE A 33 24.18 -19.72 1.08
N ARG A 34 24.44 -19.56 -0.22
CA ARG A 34 24.33 -20.64 -1.20
C ARG A 34 25.50 -21.63 -1.21
N LEU A 35 26.54 -21.42 -0.40
CA LEU A 35 27.68 -22.34 -0.35
C LEU A 35 27.28 -23.72 0.22
N ASN A 36 26.44 -23.74 1.25
CA ASN A 36 25.98 -24.97 1.90
C ASN A 36 24.49 -24.88 2.20
N GLU A 37 23.77 -25.99 2.06
CA GLU A 37 22.43 -26.08 2.63
C GLU A 37 22.51 -26.05 4.16
N PRO A 38 21.52 -25.43 4.83
CA PRO A 38 21.53 -25.30 6.29
C PRO A 38 21.55 -26.68 6.95
N GLY A 39 22.59 -26.92 7.74
CA GLY A 39 22.74 -28.15 8.51
C GLY A 39 21.84 -28.18 9.75
N PRO A 40 21.81 -29.31 10.49
CA PRO A 40 21.08 -29.42 11.76
C PRO A 40 21.49 -28.38 12.82
N ASP A 41 22.70 -27.84 12.71
CA ASP A 41 23.26 -26.80 13.57
C ASP A 41 22.90 -25.35 13.13
N GLU A 42 22.19 -25.19 12.02
CA GLU A 42 21.78 -23.91 11.43
C GLU A 42 20.24 -23.77 11.31
N PRO A 43 19.50 -23.75 12.44
CA PRO A 43 18.05 -23.79 12.42
C PRO A 43 17.37 -22.47 12.01
N TRP A 44 18.12 -21.36 11.92
CA TRP A 44 17.56 -20.02 11.72
C TRP A 44 17.77 -19.54 10.29
N PRO A 45 16.69 -19.19 9.56
CA PRO A 45 16.83 -18.64 8.22
C PRO A 45 17.38 -17.20 8.25
N VAL A 46 18.12 -16.83 7.22
CA VAL A 46 18.64 -15.47 7.03
C VAL A 46 17.65 -14.66 6.19
N MET A 47 17.07 -13.62 6.79
CA MET A 47 16.14 -12.71 6.12
C MET A 47 16.85 -11.44 5.66
N MET A 48 16.79 -11.15 4.36
CA MET A 48 17.19 -9.88 3.77
C MET A 48 15.93 -9.05 3.51
N MET A 49 15.85 -7.85 4.08
CA MET A 49 14.74 -6.92 3.85
C MET A 49 15.26 -5.64 3.21
N ILE A 50 14.67 -5.28 2.07
CA ILE A 50 15.09 -4.14 1.26
C ILE A 50 13.87 -3.22 1.07
N ASP A 51 13.84 -2.08 1.76
CA ASP A 51 12.68 -1.17 1.77
C ASP A 51 12.53 -0.37 0.46
N GLU A 52 13.65 -0.06 -0.19
CA GLU A 52 13.70 0.74 -1.41
C GLU A 52 14.42 -0.02 -2.53
N PHE A 53 13.85 -1.15 -2.92
CA PHE A 53 14.48 -2.08 -3.85
C PHE A 53 14.86 -1.43 -5.19
N GLN A 54 13.99 -0.56 -5.72
CA GLN A 54 14.25 0.13 -6.98
C GLN A 54 15.43 1.12 -6.92
N GLN A 55 15.77 1.65 -5.73
CA GLN A 55 16.91 2.58 -5.60
C GLN A 55 18.26 1.88 -5.71
N MET A 56 18.30 0.55 -5.50
CA MET A 56 19.53 -0.23 -5.68
C MET A 56 19.88 -0.47 -7.15
N GLY A 57 18.95 -0.23 -8.08
CA GLY A 57 19.10 -0.57 -9.48
C GLY A 57 19.07 -2.08 -9.73
N ALA A 58 19.45 -2.50 -10.94
CA ALA A 58 19.33 -3.90 -11.34
C ALA A 58 20.31 -4.80 -10.57
N MET A 59 19.78 -5.88 -10.02
CA MET A 59 20.51 -6.97 -9.35
C MET A 59 20.20 -8.33 -9.99
N PRO A 60 20.79 -8.64 -11.17
CA PRO A 60 20.49 -9.88 -11.90
C PRO A 60 20.90 -11.16 -11.15
N TYR A 61 21.82 -11.06 -10.19
CA TYR A 61 22.17 -12.20 -9.34
C TYR A 61 21.08 -12.52 -8.33
N LEU A 62 20.50 -11.50 -7.69
CA LEU A 62 19.37 -11.66 -6.79
C LEU A 62 18.18 -12.24 -7.54
N GLU A 63 17.80 -11.65 -8.67
CA GLU A 63 16.67 -12.10 -9.51
C GLU A 63 16.73 -13.61 -9.79
N ARG A 64 17.91 -14.13 -10.19
CA ARG A 64 18.11 -15.56 -10.42
C ARG A 64 18.13 -16.37 -9.13
N ALA A 65 18.71 -15.82 -8.06
CA ALA A 65 18.86 -16.52 -6.79
C ALA A 65 17.53 -16.72 -6.06
N ILE A 66 16.53 -15.83 -6.21
CA ILE A 66 15.28 -15.90 -5.43
C ILE A 66 14.57 -17.27 -5.56
N HIS A 67 14.69 -17.90 -6.74
CA HIS A 67 14.05 -19.18 -7.05
C HIS A 67 14.65 -20.38 -6.29
N SER A 68 15.87 -20.26 -5.79
CA SER A 68 16.58 -21.33 -5.08
C SER A 68 16.96 -20.99 -3.65
N LEU A 69 17.03 -19.69 -3.31
CA LEU A 69 17.56 -19.21 -2.04
C LEU A 69 16.82 -19.78 -0.80
N ALA A 70 15.53 -20.09 -0.93
CA ALA A 70 14.73 -20.68 0.14
C ALA A 70 15.25 -22.05 0.59
N SER A 71 15.79 -22.89 -0.30
CA SER A 71 16.35 -24.20 0.07
C SER A 71 17.66 -24.07 0.86
N TYR A 72 18.38 -22.96 0.66
CA TYR A 72 19.60 -22.62 1.38
C TYR A 72 19.32 -21.83 2.67
N GLY A 73 18.06 -21.74 3.12
CA GLY A 73 17.69 -21.02 4.34
C GLY A 73 17.69 -19.49 4.21
N GLY A 74 17.85 -18.95 3.00
CA GLY A 74 17.74 -17.52 2.75
C GLY A 74 16.30 -17.09 2.44
N ARG A 75 15.92 -15.89 2.87
CA ARG A 75 14.63 -15.25 2.58
C ARG A 75 14.87 -13.81 2.14
N VAL A 76 14.06 -13.32 1.22
CA VAL A 76 14.15 -11.95 0.72
C VAL A 76 12.77 -11.30 0.78
N ALA A 77 12.67 -10.14 1.41
CA ALA A 77 11.56 -9.21 1.26
C ALA A 77 12.01 -7.98 0.49
N MET A 78 11.42 -7.78 -0.68
CA MET A 78 11.65 -6.60 -1.52
C MET A 78 10.43 -5.71 -1.41
N ILE A 79 10.62 -4.47 -1.01
CA ILE A 79 9.58 -3.45 -0.99
C ILE A 79 9.88 -2.50 -2.14
N ALA A 80 8.85 -2.27 -2.94
CA ALA A 80 8.92 -1.42 -4.11
C ALA A 80 7.73 -0.46 -4.11
N GLN A 81 7.96 0.76 -4.61
CA GLN A 81 6.90 1.79 -4.65
C GLN A 81 5.80 1.47 -5.67
N SER A 82 6.13 0.83 -6.79
CA SER A 82 5.18 0.43 -7.82
C SER A 82 5.76 -0.65 -8.73
N LEU A 83 4.90 -1.42 -9.40
CA LEU A 83 5.34 -2.37 -10.43
C LEU A 83 6.00 -1.66 -11.63
N ALA A 84 5.53 -0.46 -11.97
CA ALA A 84 6.12 0.34 -13.05
C ALA A 84 7.56 0.80 -12.74
N SER A 85 7.95 0.91 -11.47
CA SER A 85 9.35 1.17 -11.08
C SER A 85 10.22 -0.06 -11.27
N LEU A 86 9.67 -1.26 -11.03
CA LEU A 86 10.38 -2.52 -11.28
C LEU A 86 10.57 -2.75 -12.78
N ASP A 87 9.52 -2.54 -13.59
CA ASP A 87 9.59 -2.62 -15.07
C ASP A 87 10.72 -1.75 -15.64
N ARG A 88 10.94 -0.55 -15.06
CA ARG A 88 11.99 0.37 -15.52
C ARG A 88 13.41 -0.15 -15.30
N ILE A 89 13.60 -1.03 -14.31
CA ILE A 89 14.93 -1.51 -13.89
C ILE A 89 15.21 -2.90 -14.47
N TYR A 90 14.20 -3.77 -14.44
CA TYR A 90 14.33 -5.19 -14.79
C TYR A 90 13.65 -5.55 -16.12
N GLY A 91 12.90 -4.62 -16.69
CA GLY A 91 12.00 -4.93 -17.81
C GLY A 91 10.78 -5.76 -17.38
N PRO A 92 9.84 -5.99 -18.30
CA PRO A 92 8.64 -6.80 -18.03
C PRO A 92 8.99 -8.24 -17.65
N GLU A 93 9.97 -8.86 -18.34
CA GLU A 93 10.40 -10.24 -18.09
C GLU A 93 11.06 -10.39 -16.72
N GLY A 94 11.94 -9.46 -16.34
CA GLY A 94 12.59 -9.51 -15.04
C GLY A 94 11.62 -9.21 -13.88
N ARG A 95 10.63 -8.33 -14.09
CA ARG A 95 9.52 -8.16 -13.12
C ARG A 95 8.76 -9.47 -12.94
N GLU A 96 8.37 -10.12 -14.03
CA GLU A 96 7.65 -11.40 -13.96
C GLU A 96 8.49 -12.48 -13.26
N SER A 97 9.79 -12.54 -13.53
CA SER A 97 10.74 -13.43 -12.84
C SER A 97 10.78 -13.18 -11.33
N LEU A 98 10.90 -11.90 -10.91
CA LEU A 98 10.88 -11.51 -9.50
C LEU A 98 9.56 -11.86 -8.82
N GLU A 99 8.44 -11.60 -9.50
CA GLU A 99 7.11 -11.89 -9.01
C GLU A 99 6.83 -13.38 -8.88
N ASN A 100 7.29 -14.19 -9.82
CA ASN A 100 7.09 -15.64 -9.82
C ASN A 100 7.93 -16.34 -8.75
N GLY A 101 9.12 -15.81 -8.44
CA GLY A 101 9.93 -16.33 -7.34
C GLY A 101 9.52 -15.81 -5.95
N ALA A 102 8.63 -14.81 -5.88
CA ALA A 102 8.07 -14.33 -4.63
C ALA A 102 6.92 -15.26 -4.17
N GLY A 103 7.15 -16.03 -3.11
CA GLY A 103 6.13 -16.90 -2.52
C GLY A 103 4.95 -16.14 -1.88
N LEU A 104 5.12 -14.84 -1.61
CA LEU A 104 4.08 -13.96 -1.07
C LEU A 104 4.19 -12.59 -1.73
N LYS A 105 3.06 -12.09 -2.25
CA LYS A 105 2.92 -10.72 -2.75
C LYS A 105 1.99 -9.94 -1.82
N LEU A 106 2.45 -8.78 -1.36
CA LEU A 106 1.69 -7.89 -0.49
C LEU A 106 1.44 -6.57 -1.21
N TYR A 107 0.18 -6.23 -1.45
CA TYR A 107 -0.21 -4.96 -2.04
C TYR A 107 -0.83 -4.06 -0.99
N ILE A 108 -0.16 -2.93 -0.73
CA ILE A 108 -0.61 -1.89 0.19
C ILE A 108 -1.20 -0.77 -0.66
N THR A 109 -2.54 -0.73 -0.76
CA THR A 109 -3.31 0.32 -1.45
C THR A 109 -2.75 0.72 -2.83
N PRO A 110 -3.01 -0.08 -3.88
CA PRO A 110 -2.45 0.17 -5.20
C PRO A 110 -2.96 1.50 -5.77
N ARG A 111 -2.05 2.38 -6.18
CA ARG A 111 -2.40 3.75 -6.66
C ARG A 111 -2.35 3.86 -8.18
N ASP A 112 -1.34 3.27 -8.80
CA ASP A 112 -1.13 3.35 -10.24
C ASP A 112 -2.03 2.37 -10.99
N GLN A 113 -2.40 2.73 -12.23
CA GLN A 113 -3.32 1.93 -13.04
C GLN A 113 -2.80 0.51 -13.32
N ARG A 114 -1.48 0.35 -13.49
CA ARG A 114 -0.89 -0.96 -13.79
C ARG A 114 -0.98 -1.89 -12.59
N THR A 115 -0.57 -1.43 -11.42
CA THR A 115 -0.68 -2.24 -10.19
C THR A 115 -2.13 -2.55 -9.85
N VAL A 116 -3.08 -1.63 -10.05
CA VAL A 116 -4.52 -1.90 -9.87
C VAL A 116 -5.00 -3.04 -10.76
N LYS A 117 -4.65 -3.02 -12.05
CA LYS A 117 -5.00 -4.08 -13.01
C LYS A 117 -4.39 -5.42 -12.62
N GLU A 118 -3.12 -5.41 -12.25
CA GLU A 118 -2.40 -6.62 -11.82
C GLU A 118 -3.04 -7.23 -10.58
N VAL A 119 -3.36 -6.42 -9.55
CA VAL A 119 -4.00 -6.92 -8.33
C VAL A 119 -5.39 -7.48 -8.65
N SER A 120 -6.20 -6.78 -9.45
CA SER A 120 -7.55 -7.25 -9.82
C SER A 120 -7.48 -8.59 -10.56
N ALA A 121 -6.57 -8.72 -11.53
CA ALA A 121 -6.36 -9.96 -12.26
C ALA A 121 -5.83 -11.09 -11.37
N ALA A 122 -4.89 -10.81 -10.48
CA ALA A 122 -4.27 -11.81 -9.61
C ALA A 122 -5.19 -12.28 -8.47
N VAL A 123 -6.17 -11.47 -8.06
CA VAL A 123 -7.21 -11.89 -7.11
C VAL A 123 -8.23 -12.82 -7.79
N GLY A 124 -8.48 -12.63 -9.09
CA GLY A 124 -9.37 -13.48 -9.87
C GLY A 124 -10.85 -13.12 -9.78
N SER A 125 -11.71 -14.03 -10.20
CA SER A 125 -13.16 -13.84 -10.35
C SER A 125 -13.98 -14.84 -9.54
N THR A 126 -15.26 -14.50 -9.36
CA THR A 126 -16.27 -15.33 -8.74
C THR A 126 -17.55 -15.33 -9.59
N THR A 127 -18.34 -16.38 -9.48
CA THR A 127 -19.63 -16.48 -10.18
C THR A 127 -20.73 -15.91 -9.30
N ARG A 128 -21.48 -14.93 -9.82
CA ARG A 128 -22.62 -14.32 -9.15
C ARG A 128 -23.90 -14.60 -9.92
N GLU A 129 -24.98 -14.88 -9.20
CA GLU A 129 -26.32 -14.98 -9.81
C GLU A 129 -26.91 -13.58 -10.00
N ALA A 130 -27.03 -13.17 -11.26
CA ALA A 130 -27.72 -11.96 -11.68
C ALA A 130 -29.20 -12.26 -11.89
N VAL A 131 -30.04 -11.76 -10.98
CA VAL A 131 -31.50 -11.91 -11.06
C VAL A 131 -32.09 -10.67 -11.70
N THR A 132 -32.55 -10.79 -12.95
CA THR A 132 -33.30 -9.75 -13.65
C THR A 132 -34.80 -9.95 -13.40
N ARG A 133 -35.44 -8.98 -12.76
CA ARG A 133 -36.91 -8.95 -12.61
C ARG A 133 -37.49 -7.97 -13.61
N MET A 134 -38.36 -8.46 -14.49
CA MET A 134 -39.12 -7.62 -15.41
C MET A 134 -40.52 -7.39 -14.83
N TYR A 135 -40.88 -6.11 -14.64
CA TYR A 135 -42.23 -5.69 -14.28
C TYR A 135 -42.96 -5.24 -15.55
N GLY A 136 -43.94 -6.04 -15.99
CA GLY A 136 -44.78 -5.69 -17.13
C GLY A 136 -45.68 -4.51 -16.80
N ARG A 137 -45.40 -3.34 -17.39
CA ARG A 137 -46.22 -2.13 -17.25
C ARG A 137 -47.40 -2.18 -18.23
N ASN A 138 -48.31 -3.14 -18.10
CA ASN A 138 -49.60 -3.11 -18.81
C ASN A 138 -50.74 -3.85 -18.09
N LYS A 139 -51.57 -3.05 -17.42
CA LYS A 139 -53.04 -3.10 -17.21
C LYS A 139 -53.72 -4.47 -17.06
N GLY A 140 -53.84 -4.94 -15.83
CA GLY A 140 -54.77 -6.01 -15.41
C GLY A 140 -54.45 -6.53 -14.01
N PHE A 141 -55.45 -7.01 -13.27
CA PHE A 141 -55.36 -7.47 -11.86
C PHE A 141 -54.34 -8.61 -11.60
N LEU A 142 -53.72 -9.15 -12.65
CA LEU A 142 -52.63 -10.14 -12.63
C LEU A 142 -51.43 -9.61 -13.43
N GLY A 143 -50.64 -8.72 -12.83
CA GLY A 143 -49.35 -8.32 -13.41
C GLY A 143 -48.38 -9.50 -13.39
N ALA A 144 -48.05 -10.06 -14.55
CA ALA A 144 -47.08 -11.15 -14.65
C ALA A 144 -45.66 -10.62 -14.34
N THR A 145 -45.12 -11.00 -13.18
CA THR A 145 -43.72 -10.75 -12.81
C THR A 145 -42.86 -11.89 -13.35
N SER A 146 -42.03 -11.62 -14.36
CA SER A 146 -41.04 -12.59 -14.84
C SER A 146 -39.72 -12.35 -14.13
N THR A 147 -39.18 -13.40 -13.51
CA THR A 147 -37.84 -13.38 -12.89
C THR A 147 -36.94 -14.31 -13.68
N SER A 148 -35.85 -13.79 -14.25
CA SER A 148 -34.82 -14.58 -14.93
C SER A 148 -33.53 -14.47 -14.13
N ALA A 149 -32.97 -15.61 -13.74
CA ALA A 149 -31.65 -15.68 -13.12
C ALA A 149 -30.61 -16.11 -14.16
N ARG A 150 -29.46 -15.45 -14.19
CA ARG A 150 -28.31 -15.79 -15.02
C ARG A 150 -27.06 -15.82 -14.15
N LEU A 151 -26.18 -16.77 -14.38
CA LEU A 151 -24.86 -16.77 -13.75
C LEU A 151 -23.95 -15.85 -14.56
N GLU A 152 -23.33 -14.89 -13.90
CA GLU A 152 -22.38 -13.93 -14.47
C GLU A 152 -21.06 -13.99 -13.71
N GLU A 153 -19.96 -13.94 -14.43
CA GLU A 153 -18.62 -13.85 -13.85
C GLU A 153 -18.34 -12.40 -13.41
N ARG A 154 -17.94 -12.21 -12.15
CA ARG A 154 -17.56 -10.91 -11.60
C ARG A 154 -16.17 -11.00 -10.96
N PRO A 155 -15.27 -10.03 -11.15
CA PRO A 155 -14.01 -10.00 -10.39
C PRO A 155 -14.28 -9.94 -8.88
N LEU A 156 -13.50 -10.69 -8.11
CA LEU A 156 -13.55 -10.66 -6.64
C LEU A 156 -13.16 -9.29 -6.08
N LEU A 157 -12.23 -8.63 -6.77
CA LEU A 157 -11.86 -7.24 -6.54
C LEU A 157 -11.77 -6.55 -7.90
N SER A 158 -12.76 -5.72 -8.23
CA SER A 158 -12.72 -4.92 -9.47
C SER A 158 -11.63 -3.85 -9.42
N GLU A 159 -11.19 -3.37 -10.59
CA GLU A 159 -10.21 -2.27 -10.68
C GLU A 159 -10.67 -1.01 -9.92
N THR A 160 -11.97 -0.70 -9.94
CA THR A 160 -12.54 0.43 -9.21
C THR A 160 -12.49 0.21 -7.70
N GLU A 161 -12.85 -0.98 -7.22
CA GLU A 161 -12.75 -1.33 -5.79
C GLU A 161 -11.29 -1.36 -5.32
N ALA A 162 -10.37 -1.88 -6.14
CA ALA A 162 -8.93 -1.88 -5.84
C ALA A 162 -8.35 -0.47 -5.74
N ARG A 163 -8.78 0.46 -6.60
CA ARG A 163 -8.37 1.88 -6.57
C ARG A 163 -8.91 2.62 -5.36
N LEU A 164 -10.13 2.29 -4.94
CA LEU A 164 -10.82 2.91 -3.81
C LEU A 164 -10.63 2.14 -2.49
N MET A 165 -9.70 1.17 -2.47
CA MET A 165 -9.42 0.37 -1.28
C MET A 165 -8.96 1.27 -0.13
N ASP A 166 -9.42 0.97 1.09
CA ASP A 166 -9.05 1.74 2.26
C ASP A 166 -7.50 1.72 2.43
N PRO A 167 -6.85 2.84 2.74
CA PRO A 167 -5.43 2.88 3.09
C PRO A 167 -5.01 1.95 4.24
N ASP A 168 -5.98 1.53 5.05
CA ASP A 168 -5.83 0.62 6.18
C ASP A 168 -6.10 -0.84 5.82
N GLU A 169 -6.37 -1.15 4.54
CA GLU A 169 -6.53 -2.49 4.01
C GLU A 169 -5.34 -2.89 3.13
N VAL A 170 -5.03 -4.18 3.13
CA VAL A 170 -3.98 -4.78 2.30
C VAL A 170 -4.51 -6.05 1.64
N ILE A 171 -3.98 -6.34 0.45
CA ILE A 171 -4.23 -7.60 -0.26
C ILE A 171 -2.98 -8.45 -0.18
N ILE A 172 -3.13 -9.67 0.30
CA ILE A 172 -2.06 -10.67 0.40
C ILE A 172 -2.38 -11.78 -0.60
N LEU A 173 -1.45 -12.03 -1.51
CA LEU A 173 -1.49 -13.16 -2.42
C LEU A 173 -0.40 -14.13 -2.01
N ALA A 174 -0.79 -15.33 -1.60
CA ALA A 174 0.11 -16.40 -1.17
C ALA A 174 -0.23 -17.68 -1.94
N SER A 175 0.33 -17.84 -3.14
CA SER A 175 0.05 -19.02 -3.97
C SER A 175 0.44 -20.32 -3.25
N PRO A 176 -0.39 -21.39 -3.30
CA PRO A 176 -1.62 -21.56 -4.07
C PRO A 176 -2.92 -21.21 -3.32
N GLN A 177 -2.86 -20.44 -2.24
CA GLN A 177 -4.02 -20.11 -1.41
C GLN A 177 -4.87 -19.00 -2.03
N HIS A 178 -6.13 -18.91 -1.58
CA HIS A 178 -7.00 -17.81 -1.96
C HIS A 178 -6.42 -16.45 -1.52
N PRO A 179 -6.67 -15.38 -2.29
CA PRO A 179 -6.32 -14.02 -1.89
C PRO A 179 -6.92 -13.67 -0.53
N ILE A 180 -6.13 -13.00 0.31
CA ILE A 180 -6.55 -12.57 1.65
C ILE A 180 -6.61 -11.05 1.67
N LYS A 181 -7.79 -10.53 2.02
CA LYS A 181 -7.96 -9.13 2.37
C LYS A 181 -7.79 -8.97 3.88
N ALA A 182 -6.84 -8.15 4.31
CA ALA A 182 -6.50 -7.98 5.72
C ALA A 182 -6.38 -6.50 6.10
N SER A 183 -6.50 -6.19 7.39
CA SER A 183 -6.23 -4.86 7.93
C SER A 183 -4.74 -4.65 8.14
N ARG A 184 -4.24 -3.48 7.75
CA ARG A 184 -2.87 -3.05 7.93
C ARG A 184 -2.56 -2.85 9.41
N ILE A 185 -1.44 -3.42 9.86
CA ILE A 185 -0.90 -3.16 11.19
C ILE A 185 -0.20 -1.80 11.20
N LYS A 186 -0.60 -0.93 12.13
CA LYS A 186 0.03 0.37 12.38
C LYS A 186 0.76 0.28 13.72
N TYR A 187 2.09 0.39 13.70
CA TYR A 187 2.91 0.19 14.91
C TYR A 187 2.53 1.14 16.07
N TYR A 188 2.04 2.33 15.75
CA TYR A 188 1.61 3.34 16.74
C TYR A 188 0.19 3.16 17.23
N ASP A 189 -0.58 2.22 16.65
CA ASP A 189 -1.96 1.94 17.03
C ASP A 189 -2.12 0.53 17.65
N ASP A 190 -1.28 -0.40 17.23
CA ASP A 190 -1.31 -1.78 17.68
C ASP A 190 -0.84 -1.94 19.14
N PRO A 191 -1.60 -2.63 20.02
CA PRO A 191 -1.24 -2.80 21.43
C PRO A 191 0.12 -3.49 21.66
N PHE A 192 0.50 -4.45 20.82
CA PHE A 192 1.75 -5.17 20.94
C PHE A 192 2.94 -4.22 20.63
N PHE A 193 2.86 -3.48 19.52
CA PHE A 193 3.91 -2.53 19.15
C PHE A 193 3.96 -1.30 20.05
N LYS A 194 2.82 -0.80 20.54
CA LYS A 194 2.77 0.26 21.56
C LYS A 194 3.54 -0.12 22.82
N ASN A 195 3.35 -1.35 23.33
CA ASN A 195 4.07 -1.83 24.50
C ASN A 195 5.58 -1.96 24.23
N MET A 196 5.95 -2.40 23.02
CA MET A 196 7.36 -2.45 22.61
C MET A 196 8.00 -1.05 22.57
N LEU A 197 7.30 -0.05 22.04
CA LEU A 197 7.75 1.34 21.96
C LEU A 197 7.90 1.95 23.37
N ALA A 198 6.93 1.71 24.25
CA ALA A 198 6.98 2.19 25.64
C ALA A 198 8.23 1.69 26.39
N ARG A 199 8.68 0.47 26.10
CA ARG A 199 9.92 -0.10 26.68
C ARG A 199 11.21 0.55 26.17
N GLN A 200 11.15 1.32 25.09
CA GLN A 200 12.27 2.08 24.56
C GLN A 200 12.34 3.50 25.13
N GLU A 201 11.28 3.99 25.80
CA GLU A 201 11.30 5.32 26.40
C GLU A 201 12.44 5.45 27.42
N GLY A 202 13.22 6.53 27.28
CA GLY A 202 14.35 6.84 28.17
C GLY A 202 15.64 6.05 27.88
N LYS A 203 15.66 5.20 26.85
CA LYS A 203 16.90 4.51 26.41
C LYS A 203 17.54 5.25 25.23
N PRO A 204 18.88 5.29 25.17
CA PRO A 204 19.56 5.81 23.99
C PRO A 204 19.19 4.95 22.78
N PHE A 205 18.90 5.60 21.65
CA PHE A 205 18.69 4.89 20.40
C PHE A 205 19.96 4.16 19.99
N PRO A 206 19.86 2.97 19.37
CA PRO A 206 21.01 2.19 18.93
C PRO A 206 21.60 2.77 17.63
N TYR A 207 21.84 4.09 17.60
CA TYR A 207 22.57 4.68 16.49
C TYR A 207 24.03 4.23 16.59
N PRO A 208 24.67 3.89 15.45
CA PRO A 208 26.10 3.68 15.46
C PRO A 208 26.78 4.94 16.02
N PRO A 209 27.85 4.79 16.83
CA PRO A 209 28.61 5.94 17.29
C PRO A 209 29.01 6.78 16.08
N SER A 210 28.79 8.09 16.14
CA SER A 210 29.18 9.01 15.09
C SER A 210 30.68 8.87 14.83
N VAL A 211 31.05 8.21 13.74
CA VAL A 211 32.43 8.09 13.34
C VAL A 211 32.83 9.45 12.77
N GLN A 212 33.70 10.19 13.46
CA GLN A 212 34.39 11.31 12.83
C GLN A 212 35.13 10.73 11.61
N VAL A 213 34.66 11.11 10.42
CA VAL A 213 35.17 10.54 9.16
C VAL A 213 36.62 10.97 8.99
N VAL A 214 37.55 10.07 9.33
CA VAL A 214 38.96 10.17 8.93
C VAL A 214 39.06 9.50 7.55
N GLY A 215 38.76 10.26 6.51
CA GLY A 215 38.95 9.90 5.11
C GLY A 215 39.48 11.10 4.34
N PRO A 216 39.85 10.99 3.05
CA PRO A 216 40.42 12.10 2.27
C PRO A 216 39.45 13.27 2.03
N TRP A 217 38.21 13.13 2.49
CA TRP A 217 37.18 14.16 2.52
C TRP A 217 37.05 14.82 3.90
N GLY A 218 37.96 14.50 4.83
CA GLY A 218 38.05 15.04 6.18
C GLY A 218 39.29 15.91 6.32
N GLY A 219 39.08 17.23 6.25
CA GLY A 219 40.02 18.26 6.70
C GLY A 219 40.85 18.92 5.61
N ASP A 220 40.41 20.09 5.14
CA ASP A 220 41.13 21.33 5.44
C ASP A 220 40.23 22.54 5.16
N GLY A 221 40.25 23.51 6.08
CA GLY A 221 39.37 24.68 6.04
C GLY A 221 39.12 25.24 7.43
N GLY A 222 40.20 25.71 8.07
CA GLY A 222 40.12 26.48 9.30
C GLY A 222 39.42 27.83 9.14
N ASP A 223 38.98 28.30 10.30
CA ASP A 223 38.71 29.68 10.73
C ASP A 223 37.30 30.28 10.59
N GLU A 224 36.66 30.27 11.77
CA GLU A 224 35.93 31.36 12.43
C GLU A 224 34.61 31.89 11.83
N ALA A 225 33.51 31.52 12.48
CA ALA A 225 32.58 32.49 13.06
C ALA A 225 31.70 31.79 14.12
N GLY A 226 31.77 32.28 15.36
CA GLY A 226 31.12 31.66 16.51
C GLY A 226 29.60 31.64 16.46
N ALA A 227 29.02 30.60 17.06
CA ALA A 227 27.81 30.70 17.84
C ALA A 227 27.82 29.56 18.86
N ASP A 228 27.78 29.96 20.12
CA ASP A 228 27.59 29.14 21.29
C ASP A 228 26.17 28.53 21.21
N GLU A 229 26.02 27.33 20.66
CA GLU A 229 24.80 26.54 20.77
C GLU A 229 25.06 25.34 21.67
N GLN A 230 24.76 25.54 22.95
CA GLN A 230 24.50 24.46 23.89
C GLN A 230 23.58 23.43 23.24
N GLU A 231 24.10 22.22 23.04
CA GLU A 231 23.32 21.05 22.66
C GLU A 231 22.20 20.84 23.70
N LYS A 232 21.02 21.37 23.38
CA LYS A 232 19.78 20.95 24.04
C LYS A 232 19.52 19.50 23.62
N PRO A 233 19.18 18.60 24.56
CA PRO A 233 18.68 17.29 24.16
C PRO A 233 17.47 17.53 23.28
N ALA A 234 17.46 16.93 22.09
CA ALA A 234 16.38 17.03 21.12
C ALA A 234 15.04 16.81 21.82
N GLU A 235 14.35 17.92 22.10
CA GLU A 235 13.03 17.90 22.69
C GLU A 235 12.14 17.18 21.69
N ARG A 236 11.47 16.12 22.18
CA ARG A 236 10.58 15.26 21.38
C ARG A 236 9.78 16.13 20.41
N ALA A 237 10.02 15.98 19.11
CA ALA A 237 9.01 16.38 18.15
C ALA A 237 7.77 15.57 18.54
N PRO A 238 6.64 16.21 18.92
CA PRO A 238 5.45 15.44 19.25
C PRO A 238 5.17 14.55 18.05
N VAL A 239 4.92 13.26 18.32
CA VAL A 239 4.36 12.35 17.31
C VAL A 239 3.12 13.09 16.80
N ARG A 240 3.26 13.73 15.63
CA ARG A 240 2.17 14.50 15.04
C ARG A 240 1.08 13.49 14.80
N ASP A 241 0.06 13.58 15.63
CA ASP A 241 -1.11 12.72 15.59
C ASP A 241 -1.75 12.87 14.20
N ARG A 242 -1.40 11.95 13.29
CA ARG A 242 -1.92 11.95 11.93
C ARG A 242 -3.42 11.64 11.92
N SER A 243 -4.01 11.19 13.03
CA SER A 243 -5.44 10.97 13.16
C SER A 243 -6.23 12.29 13.06
N GLN A 244 -5.73 13.38 13.66
CA GLN A 244 -6.38 14.70 13.63
C GLN A 244 -6.39 15.32 12.21
N ARG A 245 -5.43 14.95 11.36
CA ARG A 245 -5.41 15.41 9.95
C ARG A 245 -6.48 14.74 9.08
N ARG A 246 -7.03 13.58 9.48
CA ARG A 246 -8.16 12.95 8.79
C ARG A 246 -9.48 13.61 9.17
N GLU A 247 -9.68 14.00 10.43
CA GLU A 247 -10.85 14.80 10.83
C GLU A 247 -10.90 16.14 10.09
N ALA A 248 -9.75 16.82 9.92
CA ALA A 248 -9.67 18.09 9.20
C ALA A 248 -9.86 17.99 7.66
N ARG A 249 -9.98 16.77 7.10
CA ARG A 249 -10.28 16.54 5.66
C ARG A 249 -11.65 15.91 5.41
N ALA A 250 -12.41 15.57 6.46
CA ALA A 250 -13.85 15.55 6.32
C ALA A 250 -14.26 16.99 6.01
N MET A 251 -14.87 17.24 4.86
CA MET A 251 -15.42 18.56 4.59
C MET A 251 -16.37 18.91 5.74
N SER A 252 -16.01 19.89 6.56
CA SER A 252 -17.00 20.59 7.37
C SER A 252 -17.87 21.32 6.38
N VAL A 253 -19.01 20.74 6.03
CA VAL A 253 -20.12 21.54 5.52
C VAL A 253 -20.42 22.52 6.65
N MET A 254 -20.11 23.79 6.44
CA MET A 254 -20.54 24.83 7.36
C MET A 254 -22.05 24.64 7.56
N ALA A 255 -22.45 24.39 8.80
CA ALA A 255 -23.85 24.44 9.19
C ALA A 255 -24.30 25.88 8.92
N MET A 256 -24.92 26.09 7.76
CA MET A 256 -25.67 27.29 7.46
C MET A 256 -26.78 27.34 8.52
N GLU A 257 -26.81 28.42 9.30
CA GLU A 257 -27.79 28.62 10.36
C GLU A 257 -29.19 28.28 9.83
N ALA A 258 -29.90 27.44 10.59
CA ALA A 258 -31.26 27.04 10.29
C ALA A 258 -32.18 28.27 10.36
N GLY A 259 -32.31 28.95 9.22
CA GLY A 259 -33.43 29.83 8.92
C GLY A 259 -34.70 29.00 8.97
N ARG A 260 -35.60 29.39 9.88
CA ARG A 260 -36.94 28.84 10.10
C ARG A 260 -37.63 28.47 8.77
N GLY A 261 -37.90 27.18 8.57
CA GLY A 261 -38.79 26.71 7.49
C GLY A 261 -38.35 25.49 6.69
N GLN A 262 -37.59 24.53 7.26
CA GLN A 262 -37.42 23.22 6.63
C GLN A 262 -38.41 22.21 7.24
N PRO A 263 -39.21 21.51 6.42
CA PRO A 263 -40.21 20.57 6.90
C PRO A 263 -39.52 19.33 7.48
N GLU A 264 -40.06 18.79 8.57
CA GLU A 264 -39.68 17.46 9.05
C GLU A 264 -39.82 16.43 7.92
N PRO A 265 -38.99 15.38 7.87
CA PRO A 265 -39.11 14.37 6.83
C PRO A 265 -40.44 13.63 6.99
N GLU A 266 -41.43 14.04 6.20
CA GLU A 266 -42.67 13.30 6.06
C GLU A 266 -42.35 11.92 5.49
N THR A 267 -42.91 10.91 6.14
CA THR A 267 -42.91 9.52 5.68
C THR A 267 -43.66 9.46 4.34
N LEU A 268 -42.95 9.64 3.23
CA LEU A 268 -43.54 9.57 1.91
C LEU A 268 -43.87 8.11 1.57
N GLU A 269 -45.15 7.81 1.49
CA GLU A 269 -45.63 6.53 0.98
C GLU A 269 -45.25 6.38 -0.49
N ARG A 270 -44.80 5.17 -0.83
CA ARG A 270 -44.10 4.79 -2.08
C ARG A 270 -44.89 5.03 -3.38
N GLU A 271 -46.14 5.46 -3.30
CA GLU A 271 -47.06 5.67 -4.43
C GLU A 271 -47.45 7.15 -4.64
N ALA A 272 -46.87 8.11 -3.89
CA ALA A 272 -47.13 9.53 -4.13
C ALA A 272 -46.46 10.04 -5.42
N ALA A 273 -47.16 10.90 -6.16
CA ALA A 273 -46.64 11.52 -7.37
C ALA A 273 -45.46 12.47 -7.04
N VAL A 274 -44.47 12.51 -7.93
CA VAL A 274 -43.25 13.33 -7.75
C VAL A 274 -43.66 14.80 -7.68
N PRO A 275 -43.19 15.56 -6.67
CA PRO A 275 -43.46 16.99 -6.58
C PRO A 275 -42.93 17.72 -7.82
N LYS A 276 -43.74 18.60 -8.43
CA LYS A 276 -43.38 19.37 -9.64
C LYS A 276 -42.09 20.18 -9.51
N GLU A 277 -41.68 20.49 -8.29
CA GLU A 277 -40.45 21.21 -7.96
C GLU A 277 -39.19 20.38 -8.31
N TRP A 278 -39.32 19.05 -8.29
CA TRP A 278 -38.26 18.11 -8.64
C TRP A 278 -38.19 17.85 -10.14
N GLU A 279 -39.32 17.92 -10.86
CA GLU A 279 -39.34 17.86 -12.33
C GLU A 279 -38.50 19.01 -12.92
N ALA A 280 -38.65 20.23 -12.40
CA ALA A 280 -37.87 21.39 -12.83
C ALA A 280 -36.37 21.33 -12.46
N ALA A 281 -35.97 20.43 -11.56
CA ALA A 281 -34.56 20.20 -11.21
C ALA A 281 -33.93 19.11 -12.09
N ILE A 282 -34.72 18.13 -12.51
CA ILE A 282 -34.30 17.06 -13.42
C ILE A 282 -34.14 17.60 -14.84
N ASP A 283 -35.09 18.44 -15.31
CA ASP A 283 -34.99 19.08 -16.64
C ASP A 283 -33.72 19.93 -16.78
N ARG A 284 -33.35 20.67 -15.73
CA ARG A 284 -32.11 21.47 -15.70
C ARG A 284 -30.84 20.62 -15.73
N GLN A 285 -30.92 19.35 -15.31
CA GLN A 285 -29.80 18.43 -15.28
C GLN A 285 -29.64 17.71 -16.63
N GLU A 286 -30.74 17.47 -17.35
CA GLU A 286 -30.71 16.95 -18.72
C GLU A 286 -30.15 17.98 -19.71
N ASP A 287 -30.55 19.25 -19.62
CA ASP A 287 -30.01 20.35 -20.44
C ASP A 287 -28.47 20.49 -20.29
N PHE A 288 -27.97 20.32 -19.07
CA PHE A 288 -26.53 20.37 -18.78
C PHE A 288 -25.75 19.18 -19.35
N ILE A 289 -26.39 18.01 -19.47
CA ILE A 289 -25.77 16.81 -20.04
C ILE A 289 -25.74 16.89 -21.58
N GLU A 290 -26.77 17.46 -22.20
CA GLU A 290 -26.78 17.72 -23.66
C GLU A 290 -25.72 18.76 -24.06
N GLU A 291 -25.51 19.81 -23.24
CA GLU A 291 -24.46 20.82 -23.48
C GLU A 291 -23.04 20.22 -23.37
N LEU A 292 -22.84 19.24 -22.48
CA LEU A 292 -21.53 18.59 -22.28
C LEU A 292 -21.18 17.57 -23.38
N LEU A 293 -22.19 16.98 -24.03
CA LEU A 293 -22.02 15.97 -25.07
C LEU A 293 -21.99 16.55 -26.49
N GLY A 294 -22.21 17.86 -26.63
CA GLY A 294 -22.14 18.59 -27.89
C GLY A 294 -23.22 18.12 -28.86
N GLY A 295 -24.38 18.78 -28.82
CA GLY A 295 -25.47 18.59 -29.80
C GLY A 295 -25.05 18.77 -31.25
#